data_AF-A0A3B8HU73-F1
#
_entry.id   AF-A0A3B8HU73-F1
#
_cell.length_a   1.000
_cell.length_b   1.000
_cell.length_c   1.000
_cell.angle_alpha   90.00
_cell.angle_beta   90.00
_cell.angle_gamma   90.00
#
_symmetry.space_group_name_H-M   'P 1'
#
loop_
_entity.id
_entity.type
_entity.pdbx_description
1 polymer ?
#
loop_
_entity_poly.entity_id
_entity_poly.type
_entity_poly.pdbx_seq_one_letter_code
_entity_poly.pdbx_strand_id
1 'polypeptide(L)'
;MNDFDLKVNQLIEIEMDQNGKKVFLASRIEAIEERYMLIATPIRRGIPLLLPSGSPIVVQFRKGNTFFSFESEIMGRYLRPIPLWMIKKPVSIYRVPQKRSSVRLPINLPVQYQYLDRDDDSLYEGVTIDISATGILFSSAQSCDWGEKLKVDLFLGKDNIISSAAKVVRTEDKGGLTRYRIAVEFEDMPEIERDRIFKFMFDKQREWIRKG
;
A
#
# COMPACT_ATOMS: atom_id res chain seq x y z
N MET A 1 -10.05 26.35 -16.07
CA MET A 1 -9.47 24.99 -16.00
C MET A 1 -9.16 24.73 -14.55
N ASN A 2 -9.85 23.82 -13.89
CA ASN A 2 -9.48 23.42 -12.53
C ASN A 2 -8.24 22.54 -12.63
N ASP A 3 -7.08 23.16 -12.44
CA ASP A 3 -5.79 22.48 -12.51
C ASP A 3 -5.55 21.75 -11.19
N PHE A 4 -6.08 20.54 -11.13
CA PHE A 4 -6.00 19.66 -9.98
C PHE A 4 -4.57 19.09 -9.75
N ASP A 5 -3.60 19.45 -10.61
CA ASP A 5 -2.20 18.98 -10.63
C ASP A 5 -2.07 17.45 -10.54
N LEU A 6 -3.06 16.74 -11.09
CA LEU A 6 -3.02 15.29 -11.28
C LEU A 6 -2.15 15.00 -12.51
N LYS A 7 -1.28 13.99 -12.41
CA LYS A 7 -0.34 13.63 -13.48
C LYS A 7 -0.51 12.19 -13.91
N VAL A 8 -0.30 11.95 -15.21
CA VAL A 8 -0.15 10.58 -15.72
C VAL A 8 1.04 9.90 -15.04
N ASN A 9 0.91 8.60 -14.78
CA ASN A 9 1.81 7.76 -13.98
C ASN A 9 1.83 8.05 -12.47
N GLN A 10 1.01 8.97 -11.98
CA GLN A 10 0.89 9.21 -10.54
C GLN A 10 0.24 8.01 -9.85
N LEU A 11 0.90 7.52 -8.80
CA LEU A 11 0.41 6.47 -7.94
C LEU A 11 -0.72 7.00 -7.04
N ILE A 12 -1.79 6.24 -6.93
CA ILE A 12 -3.00 6.61 -6.19
C ILE A 12 -3.52 5.43 -5.39
N GLU A 13 -4.26 5.72 -4.33
CA GLU A 13 -5.03 4.75 -3.56
C GLU A 13 -6.52 4.92 -3.84
N ILE A 14 -7.24 3.80 -3.95
CA ILE A 14 -8.68 3.78 -4.09
C ILE A 14 -9.28 3.27 -2.79
N GLU A 15 -10.04 4.12 -2.11
CA GLU A 15 -10.93 3.75 -1.00
C GLU A 15 -12.32 3.43 -1.58
N MET A 16 -12.86 2.26 -1.23
CA MET A 16 -14.22 1.84 -1.59
C MET A 16 -14.86 1.04 -0.46
N ASP A 17 -16.19 0.97 -0.44
CA ASP A 17 -16.91 0.04 0.42
C ASP A 17 -17.03 -1.33 -0.28
N GLN A 18 -16.72 -2.39 0.45
CA GLN A 18 -16.98 -3.77 0.05
C GLN A 18 -17.62 -4.50 1.23
N ASN A 19 -18.91 -4.81 1.11
CA ASN A 19 -19.70 -5.52 2.11
C ASN A 19 -19.67 -4.82 3.50
N GLY A 20 -19.82 -3.50 3.52
CA GLY A 20 -19.82 -2.69 4.75
C GLY A 20 -18.42 -2.50 5.36
N LYS A 21 -17.36 -2.85 4.63
CA LYS A 21 -15.97 -2.66 5.05
C LYS A 21 -15.26 -1.77 4.06
N LYS A 22 -14.54 -0.78 4.58
CA LYS A 22 -13.61 0.03 3.78
C LYS A 22 -12.44 -0.80 3.30
N VAL A 23 -12.17 -0.75 2.01
CA VAL A 23 -11.06 -1.42 1.35
C VAL A 23 -10.22 -0.38 0.62
N PHE A 24 -8.90 -0.51 0.74
CA PHE A 24 -7.90 0.37 0.12
C PHE A 24 -7.13 -0.43 -0.92
N LEU A 25 -7.04 0.11 -2.13
CA LEU A 25 -6.44 -0.56 -3.27
C LEU A 25 -5.42 0.33 -3.97
N ALA A 26 -4.25 -0.21 -4.32
CA ALA A 26 -3.26 0.54 -5.09
C ALA A 26 -3.70 0.62 -6.56
N SER A 27 -3.47 1.79 -7.15
CA SER A 27 -3.71 2.05 -8.56
C SER A 27 -2.74 3.13 -9.06
N ARG A 28 -2.89 3.51 -10.31
CA ARG A 28 -2.09 4.52 -10.98
C ARG A 28 -2.93 5.21 -12.04
N ILE A 29 -2.74 6.52 -12.21
CA ILE A 29 -3.33 7.27 -13.31
C ILE A 29 -2.63 6.87 -14.61
N GLU A 30 -3.37 6.33 -15.57
CA GLU A 30 -2.86 5.92 -16.88
C GLU A 30 -3.16 6.96 -17.96
N ALA A 31 -4.29 7.66 -17.86
CA ALA A 31 -4.63 8.77 -18.74
C ALA A 31 -5.55 9.77 -18.05
N ILE A 32 -5.44 11.04 -18.46
CA ILE A 32 -6.35 12.12 -18.04
C ILE A 32 -6.96 12.68 -19.31
N GLU A 33 -8.17 12.21 -19.64
CA GLU A 33 -8.91 12.64 -20.83
C GLU A 33 -9.74 13.88 -20.54
N GLU A 34 -10.44 14.46 -21.50
CA GLU A 34 -11.26 15.66 -21.26
C GLU A 34 -12.38 15.41 -20.23
N ARG A 35 -13.10 14.27 -20.35
CA ARG A 35 -14.32 13.98 -19.58
C ARG A 35 -14.14 12.97 -18.44
N TYR A 36 -13.09 12.15 -18.49
CA TYR A 36 -12.86 11.06 -17.54
C TYR A 36 -11.35 10.89 -17.29
N MET A 37 -11.00 10.04 -16.34
CA MET A 37 -9.64 9.56 -16.15
C MET A 37 -9.61 8.05 -16.29
N LEU A 38 -8.49 7.53 -16.80
CA LEU A 38 -8.22 6.10 -16.80
C LEU A 38 -7.24 5.79 -15.69
N ILE A 39 -7.59 4.82 -14.86
CA ILE A 39 -6.73 4.31 -13.81
C ILE A 39 -6.51 2.81 -13.99
N ALA A 40 -5.35 2.32 -13.60
CA ALA A 40 -5.06 0.89 -13.60
C ALA A 40 -6.10 0.16 -12.72
N THR A 41 -6.78 -0.86 -13.26
CA THR A 41 -7.71 -1.66 -12.45
C THR A 41 -6.96 -2.31 -11.30
N PRO A 42 -7.34 -2.08 -10.03
CA PRO A 42 -6.69 -2.74 -8.92
C PRO A 42 -6.84 -4.26 -8.98
N ILE A 43 -5.83 -4.94 -8.46
CA ILE A 43 -5.66 -6.39 -8.64
C ILE A 43 -5.65 -7.05 -7.29
N ARG A 44 -6.46 -8.09 -7.13
CA ARG A 44 -6.51 -8.88 -5.90
C ARG A 44 -6.30 -10.34 -6.24
N ARG A 45 -5.23 -10.93 -5.69
CA ARG A 45 -4.87 -12.34 -5.92
C ARG A 45 -4.80 -12.69 -7.42
N GLY A 46 -4.18 -11.82 -8.22
CA GLY A 46 -4.03 -12.00 -9.68
C GLY A 46 -5.27 -11.66 -10.51
N ILE A 47 -6.42 -11.36 -9.89
CA ILE A 47 -7.66 -11.09 -10.61
C ILE A 47 -7.94 -9.58 -10.61
N PRO A 48 -8.17 -8.95 -11.78
CA PRO A 48 -8.64 -7.58 -11.87
C PRO A 48 -9.98 -7.41 -11.16
N LEU A 49 -10.10 -6.40 -10.30
CA LEU A 49 -11.34 -6.16 -9.58
C LEU A 49 -12.42 -5.62 -10.55
N LEU A 50 -13.62 -6.19 -10.46
CA LEU A 50 -14.77 -5.84 -11.30
C LEU A 50 -15.79 -5.07 -10.46
N LEU A 51 -16.01 -3.79 -10.79
CA LEU A 51 -17.02 -2.94 -10.14
C LEU A 51 -18.08 -2.47 -11.14
N PRO A 52 -19.39 -2.55 -10.81
CA PRO A 52 -20.47 -2.01 -11.64
C PRO A 52 -20.26 -0.52 -11.96
N SER A 53 -20.78 -0.08 -13.11
CA SER A 53 -20.88 1.36 -13.40
C SER A 53 -21.74 2.06 -12.34
N GLY A 54 -21.39 3.28 -11.98
CA GLY A 54 -22.00 4.04 -10.88
C GLY A 54 -21.48 3.66 -9.50
N SER A 55 -20.56 2.69 -9.38
CA SER A 55 -19.96 2.35 -8.09
C SER A 55 -19.15 3.55 -7.55
N PRO A 56 -19.45 4.05 -6.35
CA PRO A 56 -18.72 5.18 -5.77
C PRO A 56 -17.34 4.74 -5.31
N ILE A 57 -16.35 5.60 -5.53
CA ILE A 57 -14.98 5.42 -5.05
C ILE A 57 -14.46 6.75 -4.51
N VAL A 58 -13.50 6.67 -3.60
CA VAL A 58 -12.70 7.83 -3.18
C VAL A 58 -11.28 7.59 -3.64
N VAL A 59 -10.75 8.49 -4.46
CA VAL A 59 -9.35 8.45 -4.87
C VAL A 59 -8.55 9.29 -3.89
N GLN A 60 -7.45 8.72 -3.40
CA GLN A 60 -6.50 9.39 -2.54
C GLN A 60 -5.14 9.41 -3.20
N PHE A 61 -4.43 10.51 -3.03
CA PHE A 61 -3.10 10.67 -3.56
C PHE A 61 -2.31 11.63 -2.70
N ARG A 62 -1.00 11.55 -2.84
CA ARG A 62 -0.07 12.38 -2.09
C ARG A 62 0.56 13.43 -3.00
N LYS A 63 0.77 14.62 -2.46
CA LYS A 63 1.57 15.69 -3.07
C LYS A 63 2.46 16.30 -1.99
N GLY A 64 3.77 16.02 -2.06
CA GLY A 64 4.70 16.28 -0.96
C GLY A 64 4.21 15.63 0.35
N ASN A 65 4.26 16.33 1.47
CA ASN A 65 3.80 15.79 2.76
C ASN A 65 2.29 15.89 2.99
N THR A 66 1.51 16.25 1.97
CA THR A 66 0.06 16.44 2.11
C THR A 66 -0.72 15.38 1.34
N PHE A 67 -1.68 14.78 2.03
CA PHE A 67 -2.66 13.88 1.42
C PHE A 67 -3.85 14.67 0.90
N PHE A 68 -4.29 14.29 -0.29
CA PHE A 68 -5.45 14.83 -0.96
C PHE A 68 -6.38 13.69 -1.34
N SER A 69 -7.66 14.01 -1.45
CA SER A 69 -8.63 13.06 -1.96
C SER A 69 -9.75 13.73 -2.72
N PHE A 70 -10.45 12.92 -3.51
CA PHE A 70 -11.67 13.31 -4.18
C PHE A 70 -12.61 12.13 -4.35
N GLU A 71 -13.89 12.45 -4.45
CA GLU A 71 -14.93 11.48 -4.79
C GLU A 71 -15.01 11.30 -6.30
N SER A 72 -15.24 10.06 -6.72
CA SER A 72 -15.43 9.69 -8.11
C SER A 72 -16.39 8.51 -8.22
N GLU A 73 -16.74 8.15 -9.45
CA GLU A 73 -17.59 7.01 -9.77
C GLU A 73 -17.01 6.23 -10.94
N ILE A 74 -17.15 4.90 -10.90
CA ILE A 74 -16.81 4.03 -12.03
C ILE A 74 -17.78 4.31 -13.18
N MET A 75 -17.28 4.76 -14.31
CA MET A 75 -18.07 5.00 -15.53
C MET A 75 -18.01 3.83 -16.51
N GLY A 76 -16.98 2.99 -16.40
CA GLY A 76 -16.74 1.90 -17.33
C GLY A 76 -15.39 1.24 -17.11
N ARG A 77 -15.02 0.33 -18.01
CA ARG A 77 -13.73 -0.36 -17.96
C ARG A 77 -13.25 -0.79 -19.34
N TYR A 78 -11.94 -0.87 -19.49
CA TYR A 78 -11.29 -1.59 -20.58
C TYR A 78 -10.72 -2.89 -20.01
N LEU A 79 -10.93 -4.01 -20.70
CA LEU A 79 -10.42 -5.31 -20.26
C LEU A 79 -9.09 -5.68 -20.93
N ARG A 80 -8.78 -5.08 -22.10
CA ARG A 80 -7.57 -5.35 -22.88
C ARG A 80 -7.02 -4.06 -23.53
N PRO A 81 -5.71 -3.99 -23.83
CA PRO A 81 -4.68 -5.00 -23.52
C PRO A 81 -4.28 -5.05 -22.04
N ILE A 82 -4.51 -3.96 -21.29
CA ILE A 82 -4.32 -3.89 -19.84
C ILE A 82 -5.68 -3.50 -19.21
N PRO A 83 -6.12 -4.16 -18.13
CA PRO A 83 -7.35 -3.78 -17.45
C PRO A 83 -7.29 -2.37 -16.85
N LEU A 84 -8.23 -1.51 -17.26
CA LEU A 84 -8.36 -0.12 -16.80
C LEU A 84 -9.78 0.16 -16.31
N TRP A 85 -9.91 0.97 -15.27
CA TRP A 85 -11.18 1.60 -14.92
C TRP A 85 -11.25 2.99 -15.52
N MET A 86 -12.41 3.32 -16.09
CA MET A 86 -12.79 4.66 -16.46
C MET A 86 -13.52 5.28 -15.27
N ILE A 87 -12.99 6.39 -14.75
CA ILE A 87 -13.53 7.08 -13.58
C ILE A 87 -13.88 8.52 -13.91
N LYS A 88 -14.91 9.04 -13.26
CA LYS A 88 -15.31 10.44 -13.43
C LYS A 88 -14.26 11.39 -12.88
N LYS A 89 -14.07 12.52 -13.56
CA LYS A 89 -13.20 13.58 -13.05
C LYS A 89 -13.72 14.17 -11.73
N PRO A 90 -12.81 14.54 -10.81
CA PRO A 90 -13.21 15.24 -9.60
C PRO A 90 -13.87 16.58 -9.93
N VAL A 91 -14.94 16.90 -9.21
CA VAL A 91 -15.50 18.26 -9.17
C VAL A 91 -14.66 19.14 -8.24
N SER A 92 -14.13 18.54 -7.16
CA SER A 92 -13.27 19.18 -6.17
C SER A 92 -12.25 18.19 -5.64
N ILE A 93 -11.11 18.72 -5.18
CA ILE A 93 -10.09 17.97 -4.46
C ILE A 93 -9.92 18.63 -3.11
N TYR A 94 -9.91 17.83 -2.05
CA TYR A 94 -9.79 18.32 -0.69
C TYR A 94 -8.57 17.71 -0.01
N ARG A 95 -7.92 18.51 0.85
CA ARG A 95 -6.84 18.06 1.72
C ARG A 95 -7.42 17.16 2.80
N VAL A 96 -6.77 16.04 3.07
CA VAL A 96 -7.16 15.13 4.15
C VAL A 96 -6.01 14.91 5.13
N PRO A 97 -6.31 14.67 6.42
CA PRO A 97 -5.31 14.15 7.35
C PRO A 97 -4.82 12.79 6.86
N GLN A 98 -3.57 12.45 7.16
CA GLN A 98 -3.04 11.11 6.93
C GLN A 98 -3.93 10.08 7.65
N LYS A 99 -4.60 9.21 6.88
CA LYS A 99 -5.50 8.18 7.43
C LYS A 99 -4.69 6.98 7.91
N ARG A 100 -5.18 6.31 8.98
CA ARG A 100 -4.59 5.08 9.58
C ARG A 100 -4.77 3.81 8.75
N SER A 101 -5.17 3.95 7.49
CA SER A 101 -5.53 2.84 6.61
C SER A 101 -4.93 3.10 5.24
N SER A 102 -3.98 2.25 4.88
CA SER A 102 -3.23 2.27 3.62
C SER A 102 -3.45 0.95 2.89
N VAL A 103 -3.12 0.94 1.59
CA VAL A 103 -3.14 -0.29 0.80
C VAL A 103 -2.20 -1.32 1.44
N ARG A 104 -2.71 -2.54 1.64
CA ARG A 104 -1.93 -3.69 2.12
C ARG A 104 -1.85 -4.77 1.06
N LEU A 105 -0.62 -5.15 0.72
CA LEU A 105 -0.36 -6.26 -0.19
C LEU A 105 0.10 -7.49 0.60
N PRO A 106 -0.67 -8.60 0.59
CA PRO A 106 -0.21 -9.86 1.17
C PRO A 106 0.94 -10.41 0.34
N ILE A 107 2.13 -10.51 0.93
CA ILE A 107 3.35 -10.98 0.26
C ILE A 107 4.36 -11.46 1.29
N ASN A 108 5.11 -12.51 0.94
CA ASN A 108 6.18 -13.06 1.75
C ASN A 108 7.52 -12.52 1.27
N LEU A 109 8.11 -11.60 2.04
CA LEU A 109 9.43 -11.02 1.80
C LEU A 109 10.30 -11.23 3.04
N PRO A 110 11.61 -11.46 2.87
CA PRO A 110 12.54 -11.50 3.99
C PRO A 110 12.55 -10.17 4.74
N VAL A 111 12.64 -10.25 6.06
CA VAL A 111 12.81 -9.13 6.97
C VAL A 111 13.95 -9.46 7.91
N GLN A 112 14.85 -8.51 8.12
CA GLN A 112 15.79 -8.53 9.24
C GLN A 112 15.46 -7.38 10.17
N TYR A 113 15.65 -7.57 11.47
CA TYR A 113 15.41 -6.52 12.44
C TYR A 113 16.27 -6.64 13.68
N GLN A 114 16.45 -5.52 14.36
CA GLN A 114 17.19 -5.36 15.61
C GLN A 114 16.34 -4.56 16.59
N TYR A 115 16.37 -4.92 17.87
CA TYR A 115 15.74 -4.14 18.93
C TYR A 115 16.57 -2.88 19.20
N LEU A 116 15.93 -1.71 19.21
CA LEU A 116 16.62 -0.44 19.51
C LEU A 116 16.52 -0.05 20.99
N ASP A 117 15.52 -0.58 21.69
CA ASP A 117 15.25 -0.26 23.10
C ASP A 117 15.74 -1.35 24.07
N ARG A 118 16.45 -2.37 23.57
CA ARG A 118 17.02 -3.46 24.37
C ARG A 118 18.54 -3.40 24.35
N ASP A 119 19.15 -3.91 25.42
CA ASP A 119 20.58 -4.20 25.46
C ASP A 119 20.87 -5.52 24.72
N ASP A 120 20.59 -5.51 23.42
CA ASP A 120 20.69 -6.68 22.54
C ASP A 120 21.00 -6.24 21.10
N ASP A 121 22.26 -6.46 20.69
CA ASP A 121 22.73 -6.15 19.35
C ASP A 121 22.45 -7.26 18.32
N SER A 122 21.73 -8.32 18.71
CA SER A 122 21.46 -9.45 17.83
C SER A 122 20.58 -9.05 16.63
N LEU A 123 20.88 -9.66 15.48
CA LEU A 123 20.06 -9.54 14.29
C LEU A 123 19.09 -10.70 14.21
N TYR A 124 17.81 -10.38 14.09
CA TYR A 124 16.73 -11.35 14.01
C TYR A 124 16.11 -11.38 12.62
N GLU A 125 15.57 -12.53 12.25
CA GLU A 125 14.95 -12.75 10.95
C GLU A 125 13.44 -12.95 11.08
N GLY A 126 12.73 -12.55 10.02
CA GLY A 126 11.31 -12.77 9.87
C GLY A 126 10.89 -12.78 8.42
N VAL A 127 9.61 -13.03 8.21
CA VAL A 127 8.99 -13.02 6.87
C VAL A 127 7.71 -12.21 6.92
N THR A 128 7.55 -11.26 6.00
CA THR A 128 6.30 -10.47 5.91
C THR A 128 5.11 -11.38 5.64
N ILE A 129 3.97 -11.00 6.19
CA ILE A 129 2.64 -11.52 5.89
C ILE A 129 1.94 -10.53 4.95
N ASP A 130 2.02 -9.24 5.28
CA ASP A 130 1.60 -8.15 4.40
C ASP A 130 2.49 -6.93 4.56
N ILE A 131 2.52 -6.10 3.51
CA ILE A 131 3.25 -4.84 3.47
C ILE A 131 2.30 -3.69 3.11
N SER A 132 2.62 -2.49 3.59
CA SER A 132 1.97 -1.23 3.21
C SER A 132 3.00 -0.10 3.14
N ALA A 133 2.62 1.05 2.60
CA ALA A 133 3.48 2.23 2.57
C ALA A 133 3.82 2.80 3.96
N THR A 134 3.08 2.40 5.01
CA THR A 134 3.22 2.93 6.38
C THR A 134 3.83 1.91 7.34
N GLY A 135 3.94 0.65 6.96
CA GLY A 135 4.39 -0.40 7.88
C GLY A 135 4.20 -1.80 7.31
N ILE A 136 4.61 -2.80 8.09
CA ILE A 136 4.55 -4.21 7.72
C ILE A 136 3.97 -5.05 8.84
N LEU A 137 3.34 -6.15 8.48
CA LEU A 137 3.04 -7.27 9.36
C LEU A 137 4.00 -8.40 9.00
N PHE A 138 4.79 -8.90 9.94
CA PHE A 138 5.71 -10.01 9.70
C PHE A 138 5.62 -11.07 10.78
N SER A 139 6.14 -12.26 10.46
CA SER A 139 6.25 -13.38 11.37
C SER A 139 7.69 -13.54 11.87
N SER A 140 7.87 -13.86 13.15
CA SER A 140 9.17 -14.08 13.79
C SER A 140 9.10 -15.14 14.90
N ALA A 141 10.25 -15.70 15.26
CA ALA A 141 10.41 -16.55 16.43
C ALA A 141 10.48 -15.74 17.74
N GLN A 142 10.88 -14.47 17.69
CA GLN A 142 10.99 -13.60 18.87
C GLN A 142 9.76 -12.72 19.06
N SER A 143 9.42 -12.44 20.31
CA SER A 143 8.35 -11.52 20.67
C SER A 143 8.83 -10.07 20.67
N CYS A 144 7.91 -9.17 20.35
CA CYS A 144 8.07 -7.75 20.63
C CYS A 144 6.90 -7.25 21.46
N ASP A 145 7.18 -6.37 22.39
CA ASP A 145 6.20 -5.68 23.22
C ASP A 145 5.65 -4.47 22.48
N TRP A 146 4.42 -4.09 22.85
CA TRP A 146 3.79 -2.91 22.28
C TRP A 146 4.64 -1.67 22.55
N GLY A 147 4.86 -0.87 21.52
CA GLY A 147 5.57 0.40 21.62
C GLY A 147 7.09 0.31 21.49
N GLU A 148 7.68 -0.89 21.49
CA GLU A 148 9.12 -1.07 21.26
C GLU A 148 9.53 -0.56 19.87
N LYS A 149 10.75 -0.04 19.79
CA LYS A 149 11.38 0.39 18.55
C LYS A 149 12.29 -0.68 17.99
N LEU A 150 12.16 -0.90 16.69
CA LEU A 150 13.00 -1.81 15.92
C LEU A 150 13.68 -1.03 14.81
N LYS A 151 14.91 -1.39 14.47
CA LYS A 151 15.45 -1.14 13.14
C LYS A 151 15.03 -2.30 12.26
N VAL A 152 14.39 -2.01 11.13
CA VAL A 152 13.84 -3.01 10.21
C VAL A 152 14.44 -2.83 8.84
N ASP A 153 15.00 -3.92 8.30
CA ASP A 153 15.48 -4.04 6.94
C ASP A 153 14.52 -4.96 6.16
N LEU A 154 13.76 -4.38 5.23
CA LEU A 154 12.80 -5.08 4.37
C LEU A 154 13.41 -5.32 2.98
N PHE A 155 13.48 -6.59 2.57
CA PHE A 155 14.10 -7.00 1.32
C PHE A 155 13.05 -7.11 0.21
N LEU A 156 12.91 -6.08 -0.61
CA LEU A 156 12.00 -6.06 -1.79
C LEU A 156 12.57 -6.84 -2.99
N GLY A 157 13.85 -7.21 -2.94
CA GLY A 157 14.59 -7.96 -3.95
C GLY A 157 16.06 -8.05 -3.56
N LYS A 158 16.90 -8.70 -4.38
CA LYS A 158 18.31 -8.97 -4.06
C LYS A 158 19.11 -7.71 -3.69
N ASP A 159 18.90 -6.62 -4.44
CA ASP A 159 19.63 -5.36 -4.28
C ASP A 159 18.69 -4.19 -3.89
N ASN A 160 17.47 -4.50 -3.44
CA ASN A 160 16.45 -3.51 -3.12
C ASN A 160 16.00 -3.68 -1.67
N ILE A 161 16.66 -2.96 -0.77
CA ILE A 161 16.42 -2.99 0.67
C ILE A 161 15.84 -1.64 1.09
N ILE A 162 14.83 -1.69 1.95
CA ILE A 162 14.30 -0.53 2.66
C ILE A 162 14.71 -0.68 4.13
N SER A 163 15.49 0.27 4.65
CA SER A 163 15.91 0.30 6.06
C SER A 163 15.17 1.42 6.78
N SER A 164 14.54 1.14 7.91
CA SER A 164 13.77 2.14 8.66
C SER A 164 13.70 1.80 10.15
N ALA A 165 13.72 2.82 11.00
CA ALA A 165 13.17 2.68 12.33
C ALA A 165 11.67 2.39 12.23
N ALA A 166 11.14 1.59 13.14
CA ALA A 166 9.74 1.22 13.18
C ALA A 166 9.28 0.95 14.62
N LYS A 167 8.04 1.31 14.91
CA LYS A 167 7.42 1.10 16.21
C LYS A 167 6.47 -0.08 16.17
N VAL A 168 6.56 -0.97 17.16
CA VAL A 168 5.64 -2.09 17.32
C VAL A 168 4.28 -1.57 17.74
N VAL A 169 3.25 -1.86 16.94
CA VAL A 169 1.87 -1.43 17.20
C VAL A 169 0.94 -2.57 17.59
N ARG A 170 1.34 -3.83 17.34
CA ARG A 170 0.61 -5.03 17.74
C ARG A 170 1.50 -6.27 17.64
N THR A 171 1.37 -7.18 18.61
CA THR A 171 1.95 -8.53 18.56
C THR A 171 0.87 -9.56 18.86
N GLU A 172 0.80 -10.62 18.07
CA GLU A 172 -0.09 -11.76 18.29
C GLU A 172 0.76 -13.04 18.40
N ASP A 173 0.57 -13.82 19.46
CA ASP A 173 1.12 -15.18 19.56
C ASP A 173 0.18 -16.16 18.84
N LYS A 174 0.73 -16.91 17.88
CA LYS A 174 0.02 -17.92 17.09
C LYS A 174 0.46 -19.34 17.43
N GLY A 175 1.45 -19.53 18.30
CA GLY A 175 2.11 -20.82 18.54
C GLY A 175 2.92 -21.35 17.33
N GLY A 176 3.82 -22.31 17.55
CA GLY A 176 4.64 -22.95 16.50
C GLY A 176 6.08 -22.42 16.37
N LEU A 177 6.79 -22.75 15.27
CA LEU A 177 8.20 -22.37 15.04
C LEU A 177 8.40 -20.87 14.71
N THR A 178 7.46 -20.24 13.99
CA THR A 178 7.40 -18.78 13.75
C THR A 178 6.19 -18.20 14.48
N ARG A 179 6.30 -18.18 15.81
CA ARG A 179 5.15 -18.06 16.71
C ARG A 179 4.52 -16.68 16.75
N TYR A 180 5.27 -15.62 16.45
CA TYR A 180 4.76 -14.25 16.58
C TYR A 180 4.38 -13.63 15.26
N ARG A 181 3.25 -12.92 15.25
CA ARG A 181 2.91 -11.95 14.21
C ARG A 181 3.05 -10.55 14.77
N ILE A 182 4.00 -9.79 14.24
CA ILE A 182 4.38 -8.47 14.73
C ILE A 182 3.99 -7.46 13.65
N ALA A 183 3.14 -6.50 14.01
CA ALA A 183 2.83 -5.35 13.18
C ALA A 183 3.67 -4.16 13.65
N VAL A 184 4.38 -3.55 12.71
CA VAL A 184 5.17 -2.34 12.95
C VAL A 184 4.74 -1.21 12.02
N GLU A 185 4.85 0.01 12.51
CA GLU A 185 4.67 1.24 11.76
C GLU A 185 6.03 1.91 11.56
N PHE A 186 6.38 2.29 10.33
CA PHE A 186 7.66 2.92 10.04
C PHE A 186 7.73 4.33 10.63
N GLU A 187 8.74 4.59 11.46
CA GLU A 187 9.04 5.90 12.01
C GLU A 187 9.98 6.65 11.06
N ASP A 188 9.65 7.92 10.76
CA ASP A 188 10.49 8.86 10.01
C ASP A 188 11.01 8.38 8.64
N MET A 189 10.33 7.40 8.01
CA MET A 189 10.70 6.91 6.70
C MET A 189 10.65 8.03 5.63
N PRO A 190 11.73 8.25 4.87
CA PRO A 190 11.75 9.22 3.79
C PRO A 190 10.67 8.94 2.74
N GLU A 191 10.13 9.99 2.14
CA GLU A 191 9.10 9.89 1.09
C GLU A 191 9.54 8.99 -0.07
N ILE A 192 10.80 9.10 -0.49
CA ILE A 192 11.38 8.29 -1.56
C ILE A 192 11.30 6.79 -1.23
N GLU A 193 11.53 6.41 0.03
CA GLU A 193 11.45 5.01 0.48
C GLU A 193 10.00 4.51 0.54
N ARG A 194 9.06 5.34 1.01
CA ARG A 194 7.63 5.02 0.99
C ARG A 194 7.10 4.83 -0.43
N ASP A 195 7.50 5.71 -1.35
CA ASP A 195 7.13 5.63 -2.75
C ASP A 195 7.75 4.39 -3.43
N ARG A 196 8.97 3.99 -3.03
CA ARG A 196 9.58 2.72 -3.45
C ARG A 196 8.74 1.52 -3.01
N ILE A 197 8.25 1.49 -1.77
CA ILE A 197 7.36 0.42 -1.30
C ILE A 197 6.05 0.43 -2.10
N PHE A 198 5.42 1.59 -2.27
CA PHE A 198 4.15 1.68 -2.98
C PHE A 198 4.27 1.25 -4.45
N LYS A 199 5.33 1.70 -5.12
CA LYS A 199 5.66 1.29 -6.48
C LYS A 199 5.90 -0.22 -6.56
N PHE A 200 6.68 -0.78 -5.63
CA PHE A 200 6.90 -2.21 -5.56
C PHE A 200 5.58 -3.00 -5.41
N MET A 201 4.69 -2.55 -4.53
CA MET A 201 3.38 -3.19 -4.35
C MET A 201 2.57 -3.19 -5.64
N PHE A 202 2.52 -2.05 -6.32
CA PHE A 202 1.81 -1.90 -7.59
C PHE A 202 2.41 -2.79 -8.70
N ASP A 203 3.73 -2.82 -8.83
CA ASP A 203 4.43 -3.62 -9.82
C ASP A 203 4.21 -5.13 -9.58
N LYS A 204 4.24 -5.57 -8.31
CA LYS A 204 3.92 -6.96 -7.93
C LYS A 204 2.49 -7.36 -8.25
N GLN A 205 1.53 -6.47 -7.97
CA GLN A 205 0.15 -6.68 -8.35
C GLN A 205 0.01 -6.90 -9.86
N ARG A 206 0.69 -6.09 -10.68
CA ARG A 206 0.70 -6.23 -12.15
C ARG A 206 1.38 -7.50 -12.64
N GLU A 207 2.50 -7.89 -12.02
CA GLU A 207 3.22 -9.11 -12.35
C GLU A 207 2.31 -10.34 -12.25
N TRP A 208 1.45 -10.41 -11.22
CA TRP A 208 0.53 -11.52 -11.02
C TRP A 208 -0.53 -11.68 -12.11
N ILE A 209 -0.91 -10.62 -12.83
CA ILE A 209 -1.77 -10.74 -14.02
C ILE A 209 -1.01 -11.40 -15.17
N ARG A 210 0.25 -11.05 -15.38
CA ARG A 210 1.01 -11.58 -16.53
C ARG A 210 1.33 -13.07 -16.41
N LYS A 211 1.31 -13.59 -15.18
CA LYS A 211 1.59 -14.99 -14.86
C LYS A 211 0.32 -15.86 -14.71
N GLY A 212 -0.86 -15.24 -14.72
CA GLY A 212 -2.16 -15.92 -14.72
C GLY A 212 -2.81 -15.88 -16.09
#